data_AF-U9TZD5-F1
#
_entry.id   AF-U9TZD5-F1
#
_cell.length_a   1.000
_cell.length_b   1.000
_cell.length_c   1.000
_cell.angle_alpha   90.00
_cell.angle_beta   90.00
_cell.angle_gamma   90.00
#
_symmetry.space_group_name_H-M   'P 1'
#
loop_
_entity.id
_entity.type
_entity.pdbx_description
1 polymer ?
#
loop_
_entity_poly.entity_id
_entity_poly.type
_entity_poly.pdbx_seq_one_letter_code
_entity_poly.pdbx_strand_id
1 'polypeptide(L)' 'MDEKNDICIPSYLRFSPAYNYINSNKIKLPTKLNASDSSKWLKVSEDGLTIIYRGVHLDLRYSYVGSIRANHYVPPEVG' A
#
# COMPACT_ATOMS: atom_id res chain seq x y z
N MET A 1 13.68 -3.46 18.52
CA MET A 1 12.26 -3.85 18.43
C MET A 1 12.22 -5.12 17.63
N ASP A 2 11.84 -6.23 18.25
CA ASP A 2 11.90 -7.55 17.61
C ASP A 2 10.90 -7.66 16.46
N GLU A 3 11.39 -8.02 15.29
CA GLU A 3 10.65 -8.24 14.04
C GLU A 3 9.63 -9.40 14.11
N LYS A 4 9.50 -10.06 15.27
CA LYS A 4 8.68 -11.26 15.49
C LYS A 4 7.16 -11.04 15.44
N ASN A 5 6.69 -9.79 15.28
CA ASN A 5 5.26 -9.44 15.34
C ASN A 5 4.75 -8.76 14.06
N ASP A 6 5.53 -8.77 12.98
CA ASP A 6 5.15 -8.13 11.72
C ASP A 6 4.13 -9.02 10.98
N ILE A 7 2.92 -8.51 10.74
CA ILE A 7 1.93 -9.18 9.87
C ILE A 7 2.07 -8.65 8.45
N CYS A 8 2.37 -9.53 7.50
CA CYS A 8 2.42 -9.20 6.08
C CYS A 8 1.04 -9.33 5.45
N ILE A 9 0.52 -8.23 4.91
CA ILE A 9 -0.76 -8.15 4.22
C ILE A 9 -0.48 -7.80 2.75
N PRO A 10 -0.82 -8.68 1.78
CA PRO A 10 -0.61 -8.37 0.37
C PRO A 10 -1.53 -7.22 -0.06
N SER A 11 -1.02 -6.31 -0.90
CA SER A 11 -1.86 -5.27 -1.48
C SER A 11 -2.79 -5.86 -2.55
N TYR A 12 -3.97 -5.26 -2.68
CA TYR A 12 -4.89 -5.53 -3.79
C TYR A 12 -4.60 -4.67 -5.03
N LEU A 13 -3.47 -3.95 -5.07
CA LEU A 13 -3.04 -3.24 -6.27
C LEU A 13 -2.68 -4.28 -7.33
N ARG A 14 -3.57 -4.44 -8.31
CA ARG A 14 -3.35 -5.32 -9.46
C ARG A 14 -3.29 -4.46 -10.71
N PHE A 15 -2.29 -4.72 -11.55
CA PHE A 15 -2.24 -4.12 -12.87
C PHE A 15 -3.32 -4.75 -13.75
N SER A 16 -4.22 -3.92 -14.27
CA SER A 16 -5.11 -4.33 -15.35
C SER A 16 -4.28 -4.65 -16.60
N PRO A 17 -4.65 -5.63 -17.44
CA PRO A 17 -4.06 -5.81 -18.76
C PRO A 17 -4.06 -4.53 -19.61
N ALA A 18 -4.99 -3.59 -19.35
CA ALA A 18 -5.05 -2.28 -19.98
C ALA A 18 -3.90 -1.32 -19.57
N TYR A 19 -3.07 -1.68 -18.58
CA TYR A 19 -1.95 -0.87 -18.12
C TYR A 19 -1.00 -0.48 -19.24
N ASN A 20 -0.69 -1.40 -20.16
CA ASN A 20 0.21 -1.13 -21.29
C ASN A 20 -0.38 -0.11 -22.27
N TYR A 21 -1.70 -0.09 -22.43
CA TYR A 21 -2.39 0.89 -23.27
C TYR A 21 -2.39 2.27 -22.62
N ILE A 22 -2.65 2.36 -21.31
CA ILE A 22 -2.75 3.64 -20.60
C ILE A 22 -1.36 4.27 -20.37
N ASN A 23 -0.33 3.46 -20.11
CA ASN A 23 1.04 3.93 -19.88
C ASN A 23 1.64 4.62 -21.13
N SER A 24 1.15 4.31 -22.34
CA SER A 24 1.57 4.97 -23.58
C SER A 24 1.28 6.49 -23.59
N ASN A 25 0.31 6.94 -22.79
CA ASN A 25 -0.14 8.34 -22.73
C ASN A 25 0.53 9.17 -21.62
N LYS A 26 1.62 8.70 -20.99
CA LYS A 26 2.31 9.37 -19.86
C LYS A 26 1.43 9.63 -18.63
N ILE A 27 0.30 8.94 -18.53
CA ILE A 27 -0.62 9.04 -17.39
C ILE A 27 -0.01 8.28 -16.21
N LYS A 28 0.18 8.96 -15.06
CA LYS A 28 0.72 8.34 -13.85
C LYS A 28 -0.38 7.54 -13.15
N LEU A 29 -0.28 6.22 -13.22
CA LEU A 29 -1.21 5.30 -12.56
C LEU A 29 -0.75 4.94 -11.14
N PRO A 30 -1.67 4.61 -10.23
CA PRO A 30 -1.33 4.00 -8.96
C PRO A 30 -0.73 2.61 -9.20
N THR A 31 0.55 2.45 -8.90
CA THR A 31 1.31 1.21 -9.17
C THR A 31 1.91 0.59 -7.90
N LYS A 32 2.03 1.39 -6.83
CA LYS A 32 2.65 1.03 -5.55
C LYS A 32 1.95 1.76 -4.41
N LEU A 33 2.08 1.23 -3.21
CA LEU A 33 1.69 1.90 -1.98
C LEU A 33 2.73 2.99 -1.62
N ASN A 34 2.25 4.09 -1.05
CA ASN A 34 3.08 5.22 -0.65
C ASN A 34 3.45 5.10 0.84
N ALA A 35 4.68 4.69 1.13
CA ALA A 35 5.17 4.57 2.50
C ALA A 35 5.13 5.90 3.28
N SER A 36 5.33 7.04 2.60
CA SER A 36 5.31 8.37 3.23
C SER A 36 3.91 8.87 3.54
N ASP A 37 2.88 8.32 2.89
CA ASP A 37 1.46 8.61 3.12
C ASP A 37 0.77 7.37 3.71
N SER A 38 1.35 6.89 4.82
CA SER A 38 0.90 5.73 5.56
C SER A 38 0.81 6.01 7.05
N SER A 39 -0.10 5.30 7.72
CA SER A 39 -0.24 5.38 9.17
C SER A 39 1.00 4.86 9.88
N LYS A 40 1.33 5.40 11.07
CA LYS A 40 2.60 5.13 11.79
C LYS A 40 2.91 3.66 12.11
N TRP A 41 1.90 2.78 12.12
CA TRP A 41 2.02 1.35 12.37
C TRP A 41 2.05 0.51 11.08
N LEU A 42 2.02 1.16 9.91
CA LEU A 42 2.16 0.50 8.62
C LEU A 42 3.56 0.77 8.08
N LYS A 43 4.16 -0.28 7.54
CA LYS A 43 5.30 -0.17 6.63
C LYS A 43 4.92 -0.77 5.29
N VAL A 44 5.73 -0.48 4.29
CA VAL A 44 5.58 -1.03 2.94
C VAL A 44 6.87 -1.75 2.59
N SER A 45 6.76 -2.89 1.93
CA SER A 45 7.89 -3.56 1.28
C SER A 45 8.54 -2.66 0.23
N GLU A 46 9.79 -2.96 -0.13
CA GLU A 46 10.55 -2.18 -1.12
C GLU A 46 9.89 -2.15 -2.51
N ASP A 47 9.21 -3.22 -2.90
CA ASP A 47 8.47 -3.30 -4.15
C ASP A 47 7.19 -2.43 -4.16
N GLY A 48 6.72 -2.00 -2.99
CA GLY A 48 5.53 -1.19 -2.82
C GLY A 48 4.21 -1.97 -2.78
N LEU A 49 4.24 -3.31 -2.73
CA LEU A 49 3.06 -4.16 -2.93
C LEU A 49 2.65 -4.98 -1.71
N THR A 50 3.41 -4.92 -0.62
CA THR A 50 3.10 -5.60 0.64
C THR A 50 3.03 -4.57 1.76
N ILE A 51 1.96 -4.63 2.54
CA ILE A 51 1.82 -3.87 3.79
C ILE A 51 2.40 -4.73 4.90
N ILE A 52 3.26 -4.13 5.72
CA ILE A 52 3.80 -4.74 6.92
C ILE A 52 3.16 -4.02 8.10
N TYR A 53 2.21 -4.68 8.76
CA TYR A 53 1.53 -4.15 9.93
C TYR A 53 2.36 -4.40 11.19
N ARG A 54 2.74 -3.31 11.87
CA ARG A 54 3.54 -3.27 13.10
C ARG A 54 2.74 -2.72 14.29
N GLY A 55 1.41 -2.82 14.25
CA GLY A 55 0.60 -2.46 15.40
C GLY A 55 1.00 -3.30 16.59
N VAL A 56 1.40 -2.64 17.68
CA VAL A 56 1.96 -3.29 18.86
C VAL A 56 0.95 -4.31 19.41
N HIS A 57 1.24 -5.60 19.23
CA HIS A 57 0.42 -6.73 19.71
C HIS A 57 0.48 -6.93 21.23
N LEU A 58 0.99 -5.97 22.00
CA LEU A 58 1.12 -6.09 23.45
C LEU A 58 -0.23 -5.99 24.19
N ASP A 59 -1.30 -5.57 23.52
CA ASP A 59 -2.63 -5.58 24.09
C ASP A 59 -3.71 -5.93 23.04
N LEU A 60 -4.15 -7.20 23.02
CA LEU A 60 -5.21 -7.72 22.13
C LEU A 60 -6.56 -7.01 22.31
N ARG A 61 -6.70 -6.13 23.31
CA ARG A 61 -7.92 -5.33 23.55
C ARG A 61 -8.06 -4.16 22.58
N TYR A 62 -7.00 -3.77 21.87
CA TYR A 62 -7.01 -2.62 20.96
C TYR A 62 -6.52 -3.00 19.57
N SER A 63 -7.39 -2.87 18.57
CA SER A 63 -7.00 -2.90 17.16
C SER A 63 -6.69 -1.48 16.70
N TYR A 64 -5.44 -1.22 16.32
CA TYR A 64 -5.04 0.06 15.74
C TYR A 64 -5.38 0.06 14.24
N VAL A 65 -6.34 0.89 13.85
CA VAL A 65 -6.72 1.05 12.45
C VAL A 65 -5.66 1.88 11.72
N GLY A 66 -5.24 1.45 10.54
CA GLY A 66 -4.31 2.19 9.69
C GLY A 66 -4.82 2.31 8.26
N SER A 67 -4.56 3.45 7.65
CA SER A 67 -4.74 3.69 6.22
C SER A 67 -3.40 3.95 5.55
N ILE A 68 -3.33 3.60 4.27
CA ILE A 68 -2.22 3.88 3.37
C ILE A 68 -2.78 4.26 2.01
N ARG A 69 -2.19 5.26 1.36
CA ARG A 69 -2.56 5.66 0.00
C ARG A 69 -1.62 5.05 -1.04
N ALA A 70 -2.09 4.96 -2.29
CA ALA A 70 -1.22 4.64 -3.42
C ALA A 70 -0.28 5.82 -3.72
N ASN A 71 0.78 5.57 -4.50
CA ASN A 71 1.76 6.57 -4.93
C ASN A 71 1.18 7.65 -5.85
N HIS A 72 0.07 7.33 -6.54
CA HIS A 72 -0.67 8.26 -7.39
C HIS A 72 -2.18 8.12 -7.17
N TYR A 73 -2.93 9.16 -7.51
CA TYR A 73 -4.39 9.10 -7.56
C TYR A 73 -4.85 8.30 -8.79
N VAL A 74 -6.09 7.81 -8.78
CA VAL A 74 -6.70 7.25 -9.98
C VAL A 74 -6.99 8.41 -10.95
N PRO A 75 -6.38 8.44 -12.14
CA PRO A 75 -6.60 9.53 -13.09
C PRO A 75 -8.06 9.57 -13.56
N PRO A 76 -8.66 10.76 -13.76
CA PRO A 76 -10.05 10.88 -14.24
C PRO A 76 -10.30 10.17 -15.58
N GLU A 77 -9.27 10.03 -16.42
CA GLU A 77 -9.35 9.46 -17.76
C GLU A 77 -9.57 7.93 -17.77
N VAL A 78 -9.47 7.26 -16.61
CA VAL A 78 -9.69 5.81 -16.46
C VAL A 78 -10.88 5.47 -15.56
N GLY A 79 -11.68 6.48 -15.18
CA GLY A 79 -12.85 6.37 -14.29
C GLY A 79 -14.18 6.26 -15.03
#